data_AF-A0A364MSK6-F1
#
_entry.id   AF-A0A364MSK6-F1
#
_cell.length_a   1.000
_cell.length_b   1.000
_cell.length_c   1.000
_cell.angle_alpha   90.00
_cell.angle_beta   90.00
_cell.angle_gamma   90.00
#
_symmetry.space_group_name_H-M   'P 1'
#
loop_
_entity.id
_entity.type
_entity.pdbx_description
1 polymer ?
#
loop_
_entity_poly.entity_id
_entity_poly.type
_entity_poly.pdbx_seq_one_letter_code
_entity_poly.pdbx_strand_id
1 'polypeptide(L)'
;MKLANLVATTLSLLAASQPLSGPPSKSSDVWIGLDLNQCLTNASTIPPSKYVLTMSAHSHISNTLSLAAQQDTARAVINAYNAWDIDDIMAYRSTDCKHRILPASMDRAAKSNAEYRAYLSTIMPLYSNFTVDVKEEVHNAEAHTCIIHASSTAHTKIGLYANEYALILTFTEDGRKVTKFDEFVDSAYSQQFVAALAKTEVAQ
;
A
#
# COMPACT_ATOMS: atom_id res chain seq x y z
N MET A 1 -27.89 38.41 44.74
CA MET A 1 -27.06 37.22 44.44
C MET A 1 -26.33 37.47 43.13
N LYS A 2 -25.03 37.75 43.21
CA LYS A 2 -24.13 37.96 42.07
C LYS A 2 -23.30 36.69 41.91
N LEU A 3 -23.31 36.07 40.74
CA LEU A 3 -22.37 35.03 40.34
C LEU A 3 -21.97 35.29 38.89
N ALA A 4 -20.73 35.73 38.69
CA ALA A 4 -20.03 35.65 37.42
C ALA A 4 -18.56 35.35 37.76
N ASN A 5 -18.21 34.07 37.74
CA ASN A 5 -16.83 33.60 37.76
C ASN A 5 -16.58 32.94 36.41
N LEU A 6 -15.70 33.52 35.60
CA LEU A 6 -14.93 32.73 34.64
C LEU A 6 -13.53 33.33 34.56
N VAL A 7 -12.58 32.57 35.11
CA VAL A 7 -11.15 32.86 35.12
C VAL A 7 -10.60 32.54 33.73
N ALA A 8 -10.03 33.54 33.07
CA ALA A 8 -9.20 33.38 31.89
C ALA A 8 -7.76 33.14 32.35
N THR A 9 -7.14 32.04 31.94
CA THR A 9 -5.67 31.92 31.93
C THR A 9 -5.24 30.97 30.82
N THR A 10 -4.76 31.56 29.72
CA THR A 10 -4.05 30.89 28.63
C THR A 10 -2.59 30.72 29.02
N LEU A 11 -2.07 29.49 29.00
CA LEU A 11 -0.66 29.20 29.19
C LEU A 11 0.00 28.94 27.82
N SER A 12 0.76 29.93 27.33
CA SER A 12 1.61 29.78 26.15
C SER A 12 3.01 29.37 26.60
N LEU A 13 3.46 28.18 26.21
CA LEU A 13 4.88 27.78 26.26
C LEU A 13 5.47 27.91 24.85
N LEU A 14 6.22 29.00 24.63
CA LEU A 14 7.16 29.12 23.51
C LEU A 14 8.48 28.48 23.95
N ALA A 15 8.79 27.31 23.42
CA ALA A 15 10.15 26.78 23.43
C ALA A 15 10.89 27.35 22.21
N ALA A 16 11.77 28.33 22.44
CA ALA A 16 12.71 28.78 21.43
C ALA A 16 13.88 27.79 21.37
N SER A 17 13.95 26.98 20.32
CA SER A 17 15.13 26.19 19.98
C SER A 17 16.16 27.10 19.30
N GLN A 18 17.29 27.35 19.97
CA GLN A 18 18.45 27.93 19.31
C GLN A 18 19.18 26.83 18.51
N PRO A 19 19.64 27.11 17.27
CA PRO A 19 20.45 26.16 16.52
C PRO A 19 21.87 26.13 17.10
N LEU A 20 22.36 24.93 17.40
CA LEU A 20 23.76 24.67 17.72
C LEU A 20 24.57 24.83 16.42
N SER A 21 25.50 25.78 16.39
CA SER A 21 26.34 26.08 15.24
C SER A 21 27.34 24.94 14.96
N GLY A 22 27.02 24.12 13.97
CA GLY A 22 27.96 23.18 13.34
C GLY A 22 28.68 23.80 12.12
N PRO A 23 29.82 23.26 11.69
CA PRO A 23 30.58 23.78 10.55
C PRO A 23 29.78 23.66 9.24
N PRO A 24 30.03 24.53 8.24
CA PRO A 24 29.23 24.57 7.02
C PRO A 24 29.49 23.32 6.16
N SER A 25 28.51 22.42 6.14
CA SER A 25 28.51 21.26 5.23
C SER A 25 27.94 21.65 3.87
N LYS A 26 28.54 21.12 2.79
CA LYS A 26 28.11 21.40 1.42
C LYS A 26 26.72 20.83 1.16
N SER A 27 25.88 21.67 0.57
CA SER A 27 24.42 21.67 0.63
C SER A 27 23.69 20.65 -0.28
N SER A 28 24.27 19.50 -0.61
CA SER A 28 23.57 18.52 -1.49
C SER A 28 23.30 17.15 -0.88
N ASP A 29 23.89 16.78 0.25
CA ASP A 29 23.96 15.36 0.63
C ASP A 29 23.13 15.00 1.87
N VAL A 30 22.08 15.77 2.17
CA VAL A 30 21.18 15.48 3.31
C VAL A 30 19.73 15.36 2.86
N TRP A 31 19.25 14.13 2.75
CA TRP A 31 17.83 13.81 2.67
C TRP A 31 17.45 12.96 3.89
N ILE A 32 16.51 13.45 4.70
CA ILE A 32 15.96 12.74 5.88
C ILE A 32 17.04 12.34 6.91
N GLY A 33 18.01 13.21 7.20
CA GLY A 33 18.88 13.07 8.37
C GLY A 33 19.80 11.84 8.40
N LEU A 34 20.04 11.19 7.25
CA LEU A 34 20.98 10.06 7.12
C LEU A 34 22.11 10.46 6.17
N ASP A 35 23.36 10.30 6.63
CA ASP A 35 24.58 10.54 5.85
C ASP A 35 24.88 9.31 4.97
N LEU A 36 24.74 9.47 3.65
CA LEU A 36 24.99 8.42 2.65
C LEU A 36 26.41 7.81 2.73
N ASN A 37 27.40 8.56 3.25
CA ASN A 37 28.77 8.06 3.34
C ASN A 37 28.97 7.02 4.45
N GLN A 38 28.09 6.96 5.45
CA GLN A 38 28.14 5.92 6.48
C GLN A 38 27.68 4.55 5.98
N CYS A 39 26.90 4.49 4.89
CA CYS A 39 26.43 3.22 4.33
C CYS A 39 27.52 2.50 3.52
N LEU A 40 28.52 3.21 3.00
CA LEU A 40 29.49 2.68 2.04
C LEU A 40 30.75 2.07 2.68
N THR A 41 30.99 2.31 3.98
CA THR A 41 32.25 1.91 4.64
C THR A 41 32.32 0.44 5.07
N ASN A 42 31.21 -0.31 5.02
CA ASN A 42 31.18 -1.72 5.46
C ASN A 42 31.30 -2.76 4.33
N ALA A 43 31.42 -2.34 3.05
CA ALA A 43 31.40 -3.29 1.93
C ALA A 43 32.79 -3.84 1.52
N SER A 44 33.90 -3.26 1.97
CA SER A 44 35.21 -3.48 1.34
C SER A 44 36.19 -4.41 2.06
N THR A 45 35.83 -5.10 3.15
CA THR A 45 36.82 -5.86 3.95
C THR A 45 36.59 -7.37 4.11
N ILE A 46 35.72 -8.00 3.31
CA ILE A 46 35.55 -9.46 3.36
C ILE A 46 36.23 -10.12 2.14
N PRO A 47 37.32 -10.90 2.31
CA PRO A 47 37.88 -11.68 1.21
C PRO A 47 36.89 -12.79 0.79
N PRO A 48 36.67 -13.03 -0.51
CA PRO A 48 35.68 -13.99 -0.96
C PRO A 48 36.16 -15.42 -0.66
N SER A 49 35.53 -16.06 0.32
CA SER A 49 35.63 -17.51 0.51
C SER A 49 34.95 -18.22 -0.67
N LYS A 50 35.60 -19.25 -1.23
CA LYS A 50 35.07 -20.04 -2.37
C LYS A 50 33.70 -20.70 -2.07
N TYR A 51 33.32 -20.82 -0.79
CA TYR A 51 32.00 -21.29 -0.35
C TYR A 51 30.90 -20.20 -0.47
N VAL A 52 31.25 -18.91 -0.47
CA VAL A 52 30.30 -17.79 -0.58
C VAL A 52 29.81 -17.62 -2.02
N LEU A 53 30.67 -17.90 -3.01
CA LEU A 53 30.34 -17.79 -4.44
C LEU A 53 29.22 -18.76 -4.88
N THR A 54 29.19 -19.98 -4.33
CA THR A 54 28.14 -20.95 -4.66
C THR A 54 26.81 -20.64 -3.98
N MET A 55 26.80 -20.18 -2.72
CA MET A 55 25.56 -19.76 -2.03
C MET A 55 24.98 -18.47 -2.64
N SER A 56 25.83 -17.51 -2.99
CA SER A 56 25.44 -16.25 -3.64
C SER A 56 24.79 -16.48 -5.01
N ALA A 57 25.32 -17.40 -5.82
CA ALA A 57 24.74 -17.72 -7.12
C ALA A 57 23.36 -18.38 -7.00
N HIS A 58 23.17 -19.31 -6.06
CA HIS A 58 21.87 -19.96 -5.83
C HIS A 58 20.83 -18.97 -5.27
N SER A 59 21.22 -18.12 -4.32
CA SER A 59 20.36 -17.06 -3.79
C SER A 59 19.97 -16.05 -4.87
N HIS A 60 20.91 -15.66 -5.73
CA HIS A 60 20.63 -14.73 -6.84
C HIS A 60 19.67 -15.34 -7.87
N ILE A 61 19.85 -16.62 -8.24
CA ILE A 61 18.95 -17.32 -9.16
C ILE A 61 17.55 -17.47 -8.53
N SER A 62 17.48 -17.86 -7.26
CA SER A 62 16.22 -17.99 -6.52
C SER A 62 15.46 -16.66 -6.44
N ASN A 63 16.15 -15.56 -6.12
CA ASN A 63 15.54 -14.23 -6.05
C ASN A 63 15.08 -13.74 -7.43
N THR A 64 15.83 -14.03 -8.48
CA THR A 64 15.44 -13.67 -9.86
C THR A 64 14.18 -14.42 -10.30
N LEU A 65 14.09 -15.72 -9.98
CA LEU A 65 12.89 -16.52 -10.27
C LEU A 65 11.68 -16.09 -9.44
N SER A 66 11.88 -15.76 -8.17
CA SER A 66 10.81 -15.23 -7.30
C SER A 66 10.33 -13.87 -7.80
N LEU A 67 11.23 -12.97 -8.23
CA LEU A 67 10.86 -11.66 -8.78
C LEU A 67 9.95 -11.79 -10.01
N ALA A 68 10.32 -12.64 -10.97
CA ALA A 68 9.50 -12.86 -12.16
C ALA A 68 8.10 -13.40 -11.78
N ALA A 69 8.03 -14.33 -10.83
CA ALA A 69 6.76 -14.87 -10.34
C ALA A 69 5.92 -13.80 -9.62
N GLN A 70 6.53 -12.92 -8.82
CA GLN A 70 5.85 -11.81 -8.15
C GLN A 70 5.25 -10.84 -9.18
N GLN A 71 6.01 -10.47 -10.21
CA GLN A 71 5.54 -9.61 -11.31
C GLN A 71 4.38 -10.24 -12.09
N ASP A 72 4.47 -11.53 -12.40
CA ASP A 72 3.40 -12.24 -13.11
C ASP A 72 2.14 -12.34 -12.25
N THR A 73 2.29 -12.61 -10.95
CA THR A 73 1.15 -12.66 -10.01
C THR A 73 0.52 -11.29 -9.83
N ALA A 74 1.31 -10.22 -9.67
CA ALA A 74 0.82 -8.85 -9.57
C ALA A 74 0.02 -8.45 -10.82
N ARG A 75 0.56 -8.72 -12.02
CA ARG A 75 -0.13 -8.48 -13.30
C ARG A 75 -1.43 -9.27 -13.40
N ALA A 76 -1.42 -10.53 -12.98
CA ALA A 76 -2.61 -11.37 -12.99
C ALA A 76 -3.70 -10.85 -12.04
N VAL A 77 -3.32 -10.35 -10.86
CA VAL A 77 -4.24 -9.68 -9.93
C VAL A 77 -4.89 -8.46 -10.59
N ILE A 78 -4.10 -7.57 -11.21
CA ILE A 78 -4.63 -6.39 -11.91
C ILE A 78 -5.57 -6.80 -13.07
N ASN A 79 -5.17 -7.80 -13.85
CA ASN A 79 -5.98 -8.32 -14.94
C ASN A 79 -7.30 -8.90 -14.45
N ALA A 80 -7.31 -9.59 -13.31
CA ALA A 80 -8.53 -10.11 -12.71
C ALA A 80 -9.50 -8.99 -12.30
N TYR A 81 -8.99 -7.90 -11.71
CA TYR A 81 -9.82 -6.71 -11.44
C TYR A 81 -10.32 -6.05 -12.73
N ASN A 82 -9.51 -5.98 -13.79
CA ASN A 82 -9.93 -5.47 -15.09
C ASN A 82 -10.97 -6.36 -15.80
N ALA A 83 -10.92 -7.69 -15.59
CA ALA A 83 -11.96 -8.61 -16.02
C ALA A 83 -13.25 -8.45 -15.20
N TRP A 84 -13.13 -7.91 -13.99
CA TRP A 84 -14.21 -7.73 -13.02
C TRP A 84 -14.94 -9.04 -12.72
N ASP A 85 -14.18 -10.13 -12.58
CA ASP A 85 -14.66 -11.47 -12.25
C ASP A 85 -14.21 -11.90 -10.85
N ILE A 86 -15.16 -12.37 -10.03
CA ILE A 86 -14.88 -12.65 -8.62
C ILE A 86 -14.04 -13.91 -8.42
N ASP A 87 -14.10 -14.89 -9.32
CA ASP A 87 -13.30 -16.10 -9.21
C ASP A 87 -11.85 -15.80 -9.60
N ASP A 88 -11.65 -15.01 -10.65
CA ASP A 88 -10.32 -14.53 -11.06
C ASP A 88 -9.68 -13.64 -9.98
N ILE A 89 -10.43 -12.71 -9.38
CA ILE A 89 -9.92 -11.82 -8.32
C ILE A 89 -9.46 -12.64 -7.10
N MET A 90 -10.14 -13.74 -6.80
CA MET A 90 -9.83 -14.58 -5.66
C MET A 90 -8.73 -15.61 -5.94
N ALA A 91 -8.45 -15.92 -7.22
CA ALA A 91 -7.60 -17.05 -7.63
C ALA A 91 -6.15 -16.96 -7.14
N TYR A 92 -5.60 -15.76 -7.01
CA TYR A 92 -4.17 -15.55 -6.71
C TYR A 92 -3.88 -15.33 -5.22
N ARG A 93 -4.86 -15.47 -4.35
CA ARG A 93 -4.71 -15.30 -2.91
C ARG A 93 -4.22 -16.61 -2.28
N SER A 94 -3.31 -16.55 -1.32
CA SER A 94 -2.99 -17.71 -0.47
C SER A 94 -4.21 -18.09 0.38
N THR A 95 -4.23 -19.30 0.93
CA THR A 95 -5.36 -19.79 1.75
C THR A 95 -5.64 -18.91 2.97
N ASP A 96 -4.60 -18.32 3.55
CA ASP A 96 -4.62 -17.48 4.75
C ASP A 96 -4.61 -15.98 4.46
N CYS A 97 -4.71 -15.59 3.18
CA CYS A 97 -4.59 -14.20 2.77
C CYS A 97 -5.56 -13.25 3.48
N LYS A 98 -5.05 -12.06 3.83
CA LYS A 98 -5.84 -10.98 4.44
C LYS A 98 -5.89 -9.75 3.54
N HIS A 99 -7.09 -9.22 3.34
CA HIS A 99 -7.34 -7.92 2.68
C HIS A 99 -7.56 -6.84 3.72
N ARG A 100 -6.85 -5.73 3.66
CA ARG A 100 -7.06 -4.60 4.57
C ARG A 100 -7.11 -3.30 3.81
N ILE A 101 -8.15 -2.52 4.08
CA ILE A 101 -8.29 -1.17 3.55
C ILE A 101 -7.57 -0.20 4.49
N LEU A 102 -6.72 0.63 3.91
CA LEU A 102 -5.99 1.72 4.54
C LEU A 102 -6.46 3.05 3.91
N PRO A 103 -6.27 4.22 4.56
CA PRO A 103 -5.58 4.45 5.83
C PRO A 103 -6.31 3.90 7.06
N ALA A 104 -5.58 3.73 8.16
CA ALA A 104 -6.12 3.27 9.45
C ALA A 104 -7.27 4.15 9.99
N SER A 105 -7.32 5.43 9.60
CA SER A 105 -8.41 6.35 9.94
C SER A 105 -9.77 5.95 9.38
N MET A 106 -9.82 5.03 8.40
CA MET A 106 -11.08 4.47 7.90
C MET A 106 -11.66 3.36 8.79
N ASP A 107 -10.93 2.92 9.81
CA ASP A 107 -11.35 1.91 10.81
C ASP A 107 -11.94 0.63 10.17
N ARG A 108 -11.27 0.12 9.13
CA ARG A 108 -11.67 -1.10 8.43
C ARG A 108 -10.85 -2.28 8.91
N ALA A 109 -11.50 -3.23 9.57
CA ALA A 109 -10.87 -4.49 9.94
C ALA A 109 -10.41 -5.28 8.70
N ALA A 110 -9.27 -5.97 8.83
CA ALA A 110 -8.79 -6.87 7.79
C ALA A 110 -9.76 -8.03 7.58
N LYS A 111 -10.03 -8.38 6.33
CA LYS A 111 -10.92 -9.46 5.90
C LYS A 111 -10.12 -10.69 5.51
N SER A 112 -10.57 -11.86 5.95
CA SER A 112 -10.20 -13.15 5.33
C SER A 112 -10.70 -13.24 3.89
N ASN A 113 -10.23 -14.25 3.15
CA ASN A 113 -10.73 -14.53 1.81
C ASN A 113 -12.26 -14.70 1.74
N ALA A 114 -12.85 -15.40 2.72
CA ALA A 114 -14.30 -15.60 2.76
C ALA A 114 -15.06 -14.28 2.97
N GLU A 115 -14.60 -13.47 3.93
CA GLU A 115 -15.19 -12.16 4.21
C GLU A 115 -14.99 -11.17 3.06
N TYR A 116 -13.83 -11.22 2.40
CA TYR A 116 -13.54 -10.36 1.26
C TYR A 116 -14.36 -10.73 0.04
N ARG A 117 -14.51 -12.03 -0.26
CA ARG A 117 -15.39 -12.51 -1.32
C ARG A 117 -16.85 -12.10 -1.06
N ALA A 118 -17.34 -12.31 0.16
CA ALA A 118 -18.69 -11.89 0.54
C ALA A 118 -18.88 -10.38 0.34
N TYR A 119 -17.89 -9.57 0.74
CA TYR A 119 -17.89 -8.13 0.50
C TYR A 119 -17.90 -7.77 -0.99
N LEU A 120 -17.01 -8.37 -1.80
CA LEU A 120 -16.97 -8.14 -3.24
C LEU A 120 -18.30 -8.48 -3.92
N SER A 121 -18.92 -9.62 -3.56
CA SER A 121 -20.24 -9.99 -4.09
C SER A 121 -21.32 -8.94 -3.85
N THR A 122 -21.22 -8.16 -2.75
CA THR A 122 -22.18 -7.08 -2.49
C THR A 122 -21.94 -5.84 -3.34
N ILE A 123 -20.67 -5.52 -3.62
CA ILE A 123 -20.31 -4.26 -4.28
C ILE A 123 -20.14 -4.38 -5.79
N MET A 124 -19.68 -5.52 -6.31
CA MET A 124 -19.40 -5.69 -7.75
C MET A 124 -20.60 -5.35 -8.64
N PRO A 125 -21.86 -5.71 -8.31
CA PRO A 125 -23.03 -5.34 -9.10
C PRO A 125 -23.31 -3.83 -9.18
N LEU A 126 -22.72 -3.02 -8.30
CA LEU A 126 -22.88 -1.57 -8.30
C LEU A 126 -22.02 -0.87 -9.36
N TYR A 127 -21.06 -1.60 -9.93
CA TYR A 127 -20.09 -1.10 -10.90
C TYR A 127 -20.23 -1.84 -12.23
N SER A 128 -20.04 -1.11 -13.32
CA SER A 128 -19.90 -1.68 -14.67
C SER A 128 -18.72 -1.02 -15.37
N ASN A 129 -18.06 -1.76 -16.27
CA ASN A 129 -16.83 -1.33 -16.94
C ASN A 129 -15.78 -0.86 -15.92
N PHE A 130 -15.54 -1.66 -14.88
CA PHE A 130 -14.47 -1.38 -13.94
C PHE A 130 -13.12 -1.56 -14.63
N THR A 131 -12.21 -0.62 -14.43
CA THR A 131 -10.89 -0.66 -15.04
C THR A 131 -9.88 -0.09 -14.07
N VAL A 132 -8.74 -0.77 -13.94
CA VAL A 132 -7.56 -0.36 -13.19
C VAL A 132 -6.49 0.06 -14.18
N ASP A 133 -5.96 1.26 -13.98
CA ASP A 133 -4.82 1.82 -14.70
C ASP A 133 -3.63 1.94 -13.75
N VAL A 134 -2.57 1.19 -14.05
CA VAL A 134 -1.34 1.15 -13.26
C VAL A 134 -0.42 2.30 -13.69
N LYS A 135 -0.02 3.13 -12.73
CA LYS A 135 0.87 4.27 -12.93
C LYS A 135 2.33 3.89 -12.70
N GLU A 136 2.57 3.18 -11.60
CA GLU A 136 3.90 2.74 -11.19
C GLU A 136 3.80 1.42 -10.43
N GLU A 137 4.81 0.58 -10.57
CA GLU A 137 4.91 -0.71 -9.89
C GLU A 137 6.37 -0.96 -9.50
N VAL A 138 6.61 -1.22 -8.21
CA VAL A 138 7.94 -1.44 -7.63
C VAL A 138 7.93 -2.76 -6.86
N HIS A 139 8.95 -3.60 -7.08
CA HIS A 139 9.09 -4.90 -6.44
C HIS A 139 10.32 -4.96 -5.55
N ASN A 140 10.19 -5.68 -4.43
CA ASN A 140 11.29 -6.13 -3.60
C ASN A 140 11.26 -7.66 -3.53
N ALA A 141 12.08 -8.29 -4.37
CA ALA A 141 12.14 -9.74 -4.52
C ALA A 141 12.48 -10.46 -3.21
N GLU A 142 13.43 -9.92 -2.45
CA GLU A 142 13.92 -10.50 -1.18
C GLU A 142 12.87 -10.39 -0.07
N ALA A 143 12.13 -9.28 -0.02
CA ALA A 143 11.05 -9.11 0.94
C ALA A 143 9.74 -9.79 0.50
N HIS A 144 9.68 -10.31 -0.73
CA HIS A 144 8.47 -10.83 -1.36
C HIS A 144 7.32 -9.82 -1.31
N THR A 145 7.59 -8.59 -1.72
CA THR A 145 6.59 -7.52 -1.73
C THR A 145 6.60 -6.71 -3.01
N CYS A 146 5.45 -6.12 -3.33
CA CYS A 146 5.38 -5.04 -4.31
C CYS A 146 4.47 -3.92 -3.83
N ILE A 147 4.67 -2.74 -4.41
CA ILE A 147 3.77 -1.59 -4.30
C ILE A 147 3.35 -1.19 -5.71
N ILE A 148 2.05 -1.05 -5.92
CA ILE A 148 1.44 -0.63 -7.18
C ILE A 148 0.68 0.66 -6.93
N HIS A 149 1.10 1.75 -7.55
CA HIS A 149 0.31 2.97 -7.64
C HIS A 149 -0.65 2.84 -8.83
N ALA A 150 -1.95 2.92 -8.57
CA ALA A 150 -2.96 2.73 -9.58
C ALA A 150 -4.15 3.67 -9.37
N SER A 151 -4.90 3.91 -10.43
CA SER A 151 -6.24 4.50 -10.37
C SER A 151 -7.26 3.50 -10.90
N SER A 152 -8.50 3.57 -10.45
CA SER A 152 -9.58 2.79 -11.05
C SER A 152 -10.78 3.66 -11.40
N THR A 153 -11.49 3.25 -12.46
CA THR A 153 -12.70 3.91 -12.94
C THR A 153 -13.81 2.89 -13.17
N ALA A 154 -15.06 3.30 -12.98
CA ALA A 154 -16.22 2.48 -13.31
C ALA A 154 -17.50 3.31 -13.49
N HIS A 155 -18.47 2.79 -14.21
CA HIS A 155 -19.80 3.38 -14.29
C HIS A 155 -20.69 2.84 -13.15
N THR A 156 -21.39 3.75 -12.47
CA THR A 156 -22.33 3.41 -11.39
C THR A 156 -23.65 4.15 -11.55
N LYS A 157 -24.67 3.81 -10.75
CA LYS A 157 -25.97 4.49 -10.76
C LYS A 157 -25.89 6.00 -10.45
N ILE A 158 -24.84 6.44 -9.75
CA ILE A 158 -24.65 7.85 -9.36
C ILE A 158 -23.62 8.57 -10.24
N GLY A 159 -23.18 7.95 -11.34
CA GLY A 159 -22.20 8.50 -12.27
C GLY A 159 -20.86 7.76 -12.25
N LEU A 160 -19.82 8.44 -12.72
CA LEU A 160 -18.47 7.88 -12.84
C LEU A 160 -17.83 7.73 -11.44
N TYR A 161 -17.44 6.51 -11.12
CA TYR A 161 -16.48 6.21 -10.08
C TYR A 161 -15.06 6.43 -10.62
N ALA A 162 -14.21 7.11 -9.86
CA ALA A 162 -12.81 7.38 -10.21
C ALA A 162 -11.99 7.57 -8.92
N ASN A 163 -11.25 6.55 -8.51
CA ASN A 163 -10.50 6.54 -7.25
C ASN A 163 -9.01 6.21 -7.49
N GLU A 164 -8.17 6.47 -6.50
CA GLU A 164 -6.72 6.29 -6.55
C GLU A 164 -6.24 5.43 -5.37
N TYR A 165 -5.18 4.65 -5.62
CA TYR A 165 -4.74 3.58 -4.75
C TYR A 165 -3.22 3.43 -4.72
N ALA A 166 -2.71 3.06 -3.55
CA ALA A 166 -1.48 2.29 -3.43
C ALA A 166 -1.82 0.86 -2.96
N LEU A 167 -1.60 -0.13 -3.84
CA LEU A 167 -1.78 -1.55 -3.52
C LEU A 167 -0.45 -2.12 -3.07
N ILE A 168 -0.40 -2.62 -1.85
CA ILE A 168 0.80 -3.20 -1.24
C ILE A 168 0.55 -4.69 -1.09
N LEU A 169 1.24 -5.47 -1.91
CA LEU A 169 1.09 -6.93 -1.95
C LEU A 169 2.28 -7.56 -1.24
N THR A 170 2.00 -8.57 -0.40
CA THR A 170 3.01 -9.51 0.09
C THR A 170 2.73 -10.86 -0.52
N PHE A 171 3.76 -11.53 -1.00
CA PHE A 171 3.68 -12.79 -1.72
C PHE A 171 4.12 -13.97 -0.85
N THR A 172 3.83 -15.18 -1.32
CA THR A 172 4.52 -16.40 -0.90
C THR A 172 5.99 -16.37 -1.35
N GLU A 173 6.83 -17.20 -0.73
CA GLU A 173 8.27 -17.28 -1.05
C GLU A 173 8.53 -17.55 -2.55
N ASP A 174 7.70 -18.39 -3.16
CA ASP A 174 7.75 -18.70 -4.59
C ASP A 174 7.19 -17.59 -5.50
N GLY A 175 6.63 -16.52 -4.92
CA GLY A 175 6.05 -15.38 -5.63
C GLY A 175 4.69 -15.65 -6.31
N ARG A 176 4.09 -16.83 -6.14
CA ARG A 176 2.92 -17.27 -6.95
C ARG A 176 1.56 -16.93 -6.35
N LYS A 177 1.51 -16.54 -5.08
CA LYS A 177 0.26 -16.20 -4.37
C LYS A 177 0.48 -14.97 -3.48
N VAL A 178 -0.60 -14.21 -3.26
CA VAL A 178 -0.63 -13.05 -2.35
C VAL A 178 -1.06 -13.51 -0.95
N THR A 179 -0.22 -13.30 0.05
CA THR A 179 -0.49 -13.58 1.47
C THR A 179 -1.09 -12.39 2.20
N LYS A 180 -0.84 -11.17 1.72
CA LYS A 180 -1.39 -9.95 2.29
C LYS A 180 -1.65 -8.93 1.21
N PHE A 181 -2.84 -8.33 1.27
CA PHE A 181 -3.31 -7.32 0.35
C PHE A 181 -3.69 -6.08 1.17
N ASP A 182 -2.78 -5.12 1.29
CA ASP A 182 -3.06 -3.82 1.88
C ASP A 182 -3.41 -2.85 0.75
N GLU A 183 -4.59 -2.25 0.82
CA GLU A 183 -5.11 -1.32 -0.19
C GLU A 183 -5.26 0.06 0.44
N PHE A 184 -4.34 0.97 0.16
CA PHE A 184 -4.44 2.36 0.59
C PHE A 184 -5.24 3.15 -0.43
N VAL A 185 -6.43 3.61 -0.05
CA VAL A 185 -7.34 4.33 -0.96
C VAL A 185 -7.29 5.84 -0.73
N ASP A 186 -7.70 6.64 -1.71
CA ASP A 186 -8.17 8.01 -1.44
C ASP A 186 -9.44 7.91 -0.57
N SER A 187 -9.21 8.01 0.74
CA SER A 187 -10.27 7.90 1.74
C SER A 187 -11.29 9.04 1.67
N ALA A 188 -10.89 10.24 1.25
CA ALA A 188 -11.79 11.38 1.15
C ALA A 188 -12.78 11.16 0.00
N TYR A 189 -12.28 10.74 -1.16
CA TYR A 189 -13.12 10.35 -2.28
C TYR A 189 -14.05 9.19 -1.91
N SER A 190 -13.48 8.13 -1.33
CA SER A 190 -14.22 6.91 -0.96
C SER A 190 -15.39 7.20 -0.01
N GLN A 191 -15.18 8.05 1.00
CA GLN A 191 -16.24 8.44 1.94
C GLN A 191 -17.35 9.24 1.26
N GLN A 192 -17.00 10.20 0.41
CA GLN A 192 -17.98 10.99 -0.34
C GLN A 192 -18.81 10.12 -1.27
N PHE A 193 -18.14 9.21 -1.99
CA PHE A 193 -18.78 8.30 -2.94
C PHE A 193 -19.76 7.34 -2.25
N VAL A 194 -19.35 6.70 -1.14
CA VAL A 194 -20.24 5.80 -0.36
C VAL A 194 -21.43 6.56 0.21
N ALA A 195 -21.23 7.78 0.73
CA ALA A 195 -22.33 8.60 1.24
C ALA A 195 -23.31 9.02 0.13
N ALA A 196 -22.83 9.23 -1.10
CA ALA A 196 -23.68 9.51 -2.25
C ALA A 196 -24.48 8.28 -2.69
N LEU A 197 -23.84 7.10 -2.76
CA LEU A 197 -24.50 5.84 -3.12
C LEU A 197 -25.66 5.51 -2.15
N ALA A 198 -25.42 5.64 -0.85
CA ALA A 198 -26.43 5.34 0.18
C ALA A 198 -27.69 6.20 0.06
N LYS A 199 -27.58 7.44 -0.43
CA LYS A 199 -28.74 8.32 -0.65
C LYS A 199 -29.64 7.85 -1.78
N THR A 200 -29.07 7.17 -2.77
CA THR A 200 -29.82 6.66 -3.92
C THR A 200 -30.58 5.38 -3.58
N GLU A 201 -30.05 4.53 -2.70
CA GLU A 201 -30.76 3.33 -2.22
C GLU A 201 -31.98 3.66 -1.37
N VAL A 202 -31.95 4.76 -0.61
CA VAL A 202 -33.09 5.22 0.20
C VAL A 202 -34.20 5.87 -0.65
N ALA A 203 -33.89 6.25 -1.89
CA ALA A 203 -34.82 6.92 -2.80
C ALA A 203 -35.51 5.97 -3.81
N GLN A 204 -35.19 4.67 -3.79
CA GLN A 204 -35.81 3.62 -4.61
C GLN A 204 -36.76 2.76 -3.77
#